data_AF-A0A3P6C141-F1
#
_entry.id   AF-A0A3P6C141-F1
#
_cell.length_a   1.000
_cell.length_b   1.000
_cell.length_c   1.000
_cell.angle_alpha   90.00
_cell.angle_beta   90.00
_cell.angle_gamma   90.00
#
_symmetry.space_group_name_H-M   'P 1'
#
loop_
_entity.id
_entity.type
_entity.pdbx_description
1 polymer ?
#
loop_
_entity_poly.entity_id
_entity_poly.type
_entity_poly.pdbx_seq_one_letter_code
_entity_poly.pdbx_strand_id
1 'polypeptide(L)'
;MKVDDDYVEYVPVAKRRAMQERKGKVMEDKEKRAPSLLVKATQQQLKRRRRRDVSATEQIILQEKEMMEHLSCDKKTLMSVRELAKGWEPHPGSIMSSKQIDLTRKQFHIIVSGEDIPPPIKNFNDMNIPRGLGVTLKEKGIVKPTPIQVQGLPVILSGRDMIGIASTGSGKTLVFVLPMIMIALQEEMVRQTRSKDCHLLECLQNTLVSFLYTFVT
;
A
#
# COMPACT_ATOMS: atom_id res chain seq x y z
N MET A 1 46.89 43.78 -34.97
CA MET A 1 45.55 43.23 -35.31
C MET A 1 45.79 41.87 -35.94
N LYS A 2 45.62 40.78 -35.19
CA LYS A 2 45.54 39.42 -35.76
C LYS A 2 44.05 39.08 -35.78
N VAL A 3 43.54 38.81 -36.97
CA VAL A 3 42.16 38.37 -37.18
C VAL A 3 42.20 36.86 -37.09
N ASP A 4 41.51 36.31 -36.09
CA ASP A 4 41.37 34.87 -35.91
C ASP A 4 40.40 34.33 -36.98
N ASP A 5 40.94 33.65 -37.99
CA ASP A 5 40.18 32.86 -38.97
C ASP A 5 39.83 31.50 -38.35
N ASP A 6 38.79 31.44 -37.52
CA ASP A 6 38.20 30.18 -37.04
C ASP A 6 37.09 29.71 -38.00
N TYR A 7 37.45 29.58 -39.29
CA TYR A 7 36.53 29.09 -40.32
C TYR A 7 36.34 27.57 -40.18
N VAL A 8 35.24 27.17 -39.55
CA VAL A 8 34.82 25.77 -39.51
C VAL A 8 34.11 25.43 -40.82
N GLU A 9 34.72 24.54 -41.61
CA GLU A 9 34.18 24.08 -42.90
C GLU A 9 32.73 23.59 -42.75
N TYR A 10 31.79 24.25 -43.44
CA TYR A 10 30.37 23.95 -43.33
C TYR A 10 30.08 22.53 -43.85
N VAL A 11 29.81 21.60 -42.93
CA VAL A 11 29.33 20.26 -43.26
C VAL A 11 27.81 20.28 -43.41
N PRO A 12 27.26 19.89 -44.58
CA PRO A 12 25.82 19.84 -44.82
C PRO A 12 25.10 18.98 -43.76
N VAL A 13 23.91 19.43 -43.33
CA VAL A 13 23.16 18.81 -42.21
C VAL A 13 22.91 17.30 -42.44
N ALA A 14 22.70 16.87 -43.69
CA ALA A 14 22.55 15.46 -44.05
C ALA A 14 23.80 14.62 -43.73
N LYS A 15 25.02 15.15 -43.99
CA LYS A 15 26.28 14.48 -43.64
C LYS A 15 26.49 14.38 -42.13
N ARG A 16 26.06 15.40 -41.37
CA ARG A 16 26.11 15.38 -39.90
C ARG A 16 25.18 14.33 -39.30
N ARG A 17 23.94 14.22 -39.79
CA ARG A 17 22.98 13.19 -39.37
C ARG A 17 23.50 11.79 -39.68
N ALA A 18 24.04 11.56 -40.88
CA ALA A 18 24.65 10.27 -41.24
C ALA A 18 25.88 9.91 -40.37
N MET A 19 26.71 10.88 -39.98
CA MET A 19 27.82 10.65 -39.05
C MET A 19 27.37 10.34 -37.62
N GLN A 20 26.30 10.98 -37.14
CA GLN A 20 25.73 10.70 -35.82
C GLN A 20 25.00 9.36 -35.78
N GLU A 21 24.27 9.00 -36.84
CA GLU A 21 23.65 7.67 -36.98
C GLU A 21 24.69 6.56 -37.10
N ARG A 22 25.79 6.78 -37.84
CA ARG A 22 26.93 5.85 -37.87
C ARG A 22 27.60 5.71 -36.50
N LYS A 23 27.80 6.81 -35.77
CA LYS A 23 28.32 6.76 -34.40
C LYS A 23 27.38 6.03 -33.44
N GLY A 24 26.08 6.26 -33.56
CA GLY A 24 25.03 5.58 -32.79
C GLY A 24 25.01 4.07 -33.04
N LYS A 25 25.02 3.64 -34.31
CA LYS A 25 25.11 2.22 -34.68
C LYS A 25 26.38 1.54 -34.19
N VAL A 26 27.54 2.21 -34.27
CA VAL A 26 28.81 1.65 -33.77
C VAL A 26 28.82 1.50 -32.25
N MET A 27 28.15 2.37 -31.51
CA MET A 27 27.97 2.25 -30.05
C MET A 27 27.01 1.11 -29.71
N GLU A 28 25.88 1.02 -30.41
CA GLU A 28 24.88 -0.04 -30.22
C GLU A 28 25.43 -1.45 -30.53
N ASP A 29 26.27 -1.57 -31.57
CA ASP A 29 26.95 -2.83 -31.93
C ASP A 29 28.05 -3.23 -30.92
N LYS A 30 28.63 -2.27 -30.18
CA LYS A 30 29.57 -2.55 -29.09
C LYS A 30 28.84 -2.99 -27.81
N GLU A 31 27.66 -2.46 -27.55
CA GLU A 31 26.85 -2.80 -26.38
C GLU A 31 26.19 -4.19 -26.50
N LYS A 32 25.93 -4.65 -27.73
CA LYS A 32 25.38 -5.99 -28.03
C LYS A 32 26.44 -7.11 -28.09
N ARG A 33 27.74 -6.80 -28.09
CA ARG A 33 28.80 -7.82 -28.06
C ARG A 33 29.02 -8.29 -26.63
N ALA A 34 28.73 -9.57 -26.38
CA ALA A 34 29.06 -10.21 -25.12
C ALA A 34 30.53 -9.93 -24.76
N PRO A 35 30.83 -9.52 -23.51
CA PRO A 35 32.18 -9.14 -23.12
C PRO A 35 33.16 -10.27 -23.43
N SER A 36 34.34 -9.91 -23.93
CA SER A 36 35.36 -10.88 -24.33
C SER A 36 35.69 -11.80 -23.15
N LEU A 37 36.16 -13.02 -23.44
CA LEU A 37 36.58 -13.97 -22.40
C LEU A 37 37.60 -13.35 -21.44
N LEU A 38 38.51 -12.50 -21.94
CA LEU A 38 39.45 -11.74 -21.12
C LEU A 38 38.77 -10.73 -20.21
N VAL A 39 37.76 -10.01 -20.69
CA VAL A 39 36.95 -9.06 -19.89
C VAL A 39 36.12 -9.80 -18.85
N LYS A 40 35.51 -10.94 -19.21
CA LYS A 40 34.78 -11.78 -18.26
C LYS A 40 35.70 -12.36 -17.19
N ALA A 41 36.89 -12.83 -17.58
CA ALA A 41 37.89 -13.35 -16.66
C ALA A 41 38.41 -12.27 -15.71
N THR A 42 38.71 -11.06 -16.20
CA THR A 42 39.11 -9.92 -15.34
C THR A 42 37.98 -9.46 -14.43
N GLN A 43 36.75 -9.34 -14.94
CA GLN A 43 35.57 -9.03 -14.12
C GLN A 43 35.34 -10.10 -13.04
N GLN A 44 35.54 -11.38 -13.36
CA GLN A 44 35.42 -12.48 -12.40
C GLN A 44 36.55 -12.45 -11.35
N GLN A 45 37.78 -12.11 -11.73
CA GLN A 45 38.90 -11.93 -10.82
C GLN A 45 38.71 -10.71 -9.92
N LEU A 46 38.21 -9.59 -10.45
CA LEU A 46 37.85 -8.38 -9.69
C LEU A 46 36.68 -8.65 -8.75
N LYS A 47 35.66 -9.40 -9.17
CA LYS A 47 34.57 -9.88 -8.29
C LYS A 47 35.10 -10.82 -7.19
N ARG A 48 36.06 -11.69 -7.48
CA ARG A 48 36.73 -12.57 -6.50
C ARG A 48 37.66 -11.82 -5.55
N ARG A 49 38.25 -10.68 -5.97
CA ARG A 49 38.99 -9.75 -5.09
C ARG A 49 38.04 -8.95 -4.22
N ARG A 50 36.99 -8.33 -4.79
CA ARG A 50 35.91 -7.68 -4.05
C ARG A 50 35.26 -8.59 -3.01
N ARG A 51 35.11 -9.90 -3.30
CA ARG A 51 34.61 -10.90 -2.34
C ARG A 51 35.58 -11.23 -1.19
N ARG A 52 36.88 -10.98 -1.34
CA ARG A 52 37.89 -11.16 -0.29
C ARG A 52 38.08 -9.91 0.57
N ASP A 53 37.90 -8.74 -0.02
CA ASP A 53 38.01 -7.44 0.66
C ASP A 53 36.63 -6.95 1.20
N VAL A 54 35.67 -7.86 1.39
CA VAL A 54 34.38 -7.56 2.02
C VAL A 54 34.67 -7.32 3.50
N SER A 55 34.67 -6.05 3.89
CA SER A 55 34.84 -5.62 5.27
C SER A 55 33.89 -6.40 6.20
N ALA A 56 34.32 -6.66 7.43
CA ALA A 56 33.49 -7.32 8.45
C ALA A 56 32.08 -6.68 8.55
N THR A 57 31.97 -5.37 8.31
CA THR A 57 30.71 -4.63 8.26
C THR A 57 29.79 -5.06 7.11
N GLU A 58 30.33 -5.29 5.91
CA GLU A 58 29.54 -5.72 4.75
C GLU A 58 29.03 -7.17 4.93
N GLN A 59 29.80 -8.02 5.62
CA GLN A 59 29.36 -9.38 5.98
C GLN A 59 28.23 -9.34 7.00
N ILE A 60 28.32 -8.46 8.02
CA ILE A 60 27.24 -8.25 8.99
C ILE A 60 25.98 -7.75 8.28
N ILE A 61 26.08 -6.78 7.37
CA ILE A 61 24.92 -6.26 6.62
C ILE A 61 24.30 -7.35 5.72
N LEU A 62 25.13 -8.19 5.08
CA LEU A 62 24.65 -9.31 4.27
C LEU A 62 23.96 -10.37 5.14
N GLN A 63 24.52 -10.69 6.29
CA GLN A 63 23.95 -11.62 7.24
C GLN A 63 22.64 -11.08 7.85
N GLU A 64 22.58 -9.80 8.24
CA GLU A 64 21.36 -9.12 8.67
C GLU A 64 20.30 -9.13 7.57
N LYS A 65 20.71 -8.92 6.31
CA LYS A 65 19.81 -8.97 5.15
C LYS A 65 19.28 -10.38 4.89
N GLU A 66 20.12 -11.40 4.99
CA GLU A 66 19.71 -12.82 4.88
C GLU A 66 18.80 -13.22 6.04
N MET A 67 19.12 -12.81 7.26
CA MET A 67 18.24 -13.00 8.43
C MET A 67 16.88 -12.34 8.19
N MET A 68 16.83 -11.11 7.66
CA MET A 68 15.58 -10.46 7.27
C MET A 68 14.84 -11.17 6.13
N GLU A 69 15.54 -11.75 5.14
CA GLU A 69 14.93 -12.51 4.05
C GLU A 69 14.33 -13.84 4.53
N HIS A 70 14.95 -14.53 5.48
CA HIS A 70 14.38 -15.77 6.03
C HIS A 70 13.15 -15.53 6.91
N LEU A 71 13.08 -14.40 7.61
CA LEU A 71 11.84 -13.95 8.27
C LEU A 71 10.80 -13.40 7.27
N SER A 72 11.18 -13.19 6.00
CA SER A 72 10.31 -12.53 5.04
C SER A 72 9.09 -13.34 4.60
N CYS A 73 9.09 -14.65 4.85
CA CYS A 73 7.90 -15.50 4.70
C CYS A 73 6.78 -15.09 5.68
N ASP A 74 7.16 -14.47 6.81
CA ASP A 74 6.30 -13.93 7.87
C ASP A 74 6.40 -12.39 7.93
N LYS A 75 6.66 -11.72 6.79
CA LYS A 75 6.72 -10.25 6.69
C LYS A 75 5.51 -9.54 7.32
N LYS A 76 4.34 -10.19 7.33
CA LYS A 76 3.11 -9.68 7.96
C LYS A 76 3.20 -9.55 9.48
N THR A 77 3.93 -10.43 10.15
CA THR A 77 4.02 -10.48 11.63
C THR A 77 4.73 -9.25 12.21
N LEU A 78 5.53 -8.56 11.40
CA LEU A 78 6.31 -7.38 11.80
C LEU A 78 5.80 -6.05 11.19
N MET A 79 4.66 -6.06 10.49
CA MET A 79 4.12 -4.83 9.90
C MET A 79 3.40 -3.99 10.94
N SER A 80 3.52 -2.66 10.79
CA SER A 80 2.71 -1.73 11.56
C SER A 80 1.23 -1.80 11.15
N VAL A 81 0.32 -1.45 12.06
CA VAL A 81 -1.13 -1.37 11.78
C VAL A 81 -1.41 -0.48 10.57
N ARG A 82 -0.64 0.61 10.42
CA ARG A 82 -0.73 1.52 9.28
C ARG A 82 -0.37 0.84 7.96
N GLU A 83 0.64 -0.04 7.95
CA GLU A 83 1.04 -0.77 6.75
C GLU A 83 0.05 -1.85 6.37
N LEU A 84 -0.56 -2.52 7.36
CA LEU A 84 -1.64 -3.48 7.13
C LEU A 84 -2.88 -2.82 6.50
N ALA A 85 -3.16 -1.56 6.85
CA ALA A 85 -4.31 -0.83 6.36
C ALA A 85 -4.12 -0.13 4.99
N LYS A 86 -2.92 -0.20 4.37
CA LYS A 86 -2.60 0.48 3.09
C LYS A 86 -3.42 0.04 1.86
N GLY A 87 -4.40 -0.86 2.02
CA GLY A 87 -5.21 -1.39 0.92
C GLY A 87 -6.68 -0.97 0.91
N TRP A 88 -7.15 -0.24 1.93
CA TRP A 88 -8.55 0.19 1.96
C TRP A 88 -8.72 1.54 1.25
N GLU A 89 -9.59 1.54 0.25
CA GLU A 89 -10.08 2.74 -0.41
C GLU A 89 -11.61 2.78 -0.33
N PRO A 90 -12.23 3.95 -0.13
CA PRO A 90 -13.68 4.09 -0.17
C PRO A 90 -14.21 3.84 -1.58
N HIS A 91 -15.51 3.51 -1.70
CA HIS A 91 -16.13 3.32 -3.00
C HIS A 91 -16.08 4.64 -3.82
N PRO A 92 -15.86 4.62 -5.14
CA PRO A 92 -15.82 5.84 -5.96
C PRO A 92 -17.06 6.73 -5.83
N GLY A 93 -18.22 6.14 -5.57
CA GLY A 93 -19.47 6.86 -5.29
C GLY A 93 -19.48 7.66 -3.98
N SER A 94 -18.50 7.43 -3.10
CA SER A 94 -18.30 8.15 -1.85
C SER A 94 -17.46 9.43 -2.00
N ILE A 95 -16.96 9.72 -3.21
CA ILE A 95 -16.14 10.91 -3.45
C ILE A 95 -17.03 12.16 -3.36
N MET A 96 -16.67 13.06 -2.45
CA MET A 96 -17.44 14.27 -2.16
C MET A 96 -16.54 15.50 -2.28
N SER A 97 -17.11 16.63 -2.71
CA SER A 97 -16.40 17.91 -2.68
C SER A 97 -16.18 18.39 -1.24
N SER A 98 -15.18 19.27 -1.04
CA SER A 98 -14.88 19.86 0.28
C SER A 98 -16.12 20.50 0.93
N LYS A 99 -16.91 21.24 0.14
CA LYS A 99 -18.18 21.84 0.62
C LYS A 99 -19.17 20.79 1.12
N GLN A 100 -19.33 19.67 0.41
CA GLN A 100 -20.25 18.61 0.80
C GLN A 100 -19.77 17.84 2.04
N ILE A 101 -18.45 17.71 2.21
CA ILE A 101 -17.82 17.14 3.40
C ILE A 101 -18.18 18.00 4.62
N ASP A 102 -17.99 19.32 4.54
CA ASP A 102 -18.27 20.24 5.65
C ASP A 102 -19.77 20.30 5.98
N LEU A 103 -20.63 20.31 4.95
CA LEU A 103 -22.08 20.22 5.13
C LEU A 103 -22.48 18.91 5.83
N THR A 104 -21.84 17.81 5.49
CA THR A 104 -22.09 16.51 6.13
C THR A 104 -21.66 16.51 7.59
N ARG A 105 -20.47 17.03 7.90
CA ARG A 105 -20.01 17.18 9.29
C ARG A 105 -20.95 18.06 10.10
N LYS A 106 -21.42 19.18 9.52
CA LYS A 106 -22.40 20.07 10.14
C LYS A 106 -23.75 19.38 10.38
N GLN A 107 -24.25 18.62 9.39
CA GLN A 107 -25.51 17.88 9.48
C GLN A 107 -25.51 16.85 10.62
N PHE A 108 -24.38 16.19 10.85
CA PHE A 108 -24.24 15.17 11.89
C PHE A 108 -23.64 15.72 13.20
N HIS A 109 -23.46 17.03 13.33
CA HIS A 109 -22.82 17.68 14.47
C HIS A 109 -21.44 17.09 14.83
N ILE A 110 -20.65 16.75 13.80
CA ILE A 110 -19.33 16.16 13.94
C ILE A 110 -18.29 17.28 13.92
N ILE A 111 -17.46 17.32 14.95
CA ILE A 111 -16.29 18.19 15.04
C ILE A 111 -15.06 17.31 14.89
N VAL A 112 -14.13 17.72 14.04
CA VAL A 112 -12.90 16.98 13.76
C VAL A 112 -11.68 17.89 13.90
N SER A 113 -10.60 17.32 14.42
CA SER A 113 -9.30 17.98 14.57
C SER A 113 -8.21 17.01 14.13
N GLY A 114 -7.19 17.50 13.41
CA GLY A 114 -6.07 16.70 12.91
C GLY A 114 -5.76 16.96 11.44
N GLU A 115 -4.74 16.27 10.92
CA GLU A 115 -4.24 16.40 9.56
C GLU A 115 -4.83 15.31 8.64
N ASP A 116 -4.99 15.63 7.35
CA ASP A 116 -5.42 14.72 6.27
C ASP A 116 -6.66 13.86 6.56
N ILE A 117 -7.68 14.42 7.21
CA ILE A 117 -8.85 13.66 7.68
C ILE A 117 -9.69 13.14 6.49
N PRO A 118 -9.90 11.81 6.35
CA PRO A 118 -10.71 11.24 5.29
C PRO A 118 -12.14 11.77 5.34
N PRO A 119 -12.82 11.80 4.17
CA PRO A 119 -14.19 12.27 4.08
C PRO A 119 -15.13 11.37 4.89
N PRO A 120 -16.19 11.94 5.51
CA PRO A 120 -17.23 11.18 6.18
C PRO A 120 -18.04 10.36 5.18
N ILE A 121 -18.39 9.13 5.54
CA ILE A 121 -19.16 8.21 4.68
C ILE A 121 -20.53 7.94 5.31
N LYS A 122 -21.60 8.25 4.57
CA LYS A 122 -22.99 8.19 5.08
C LYS A 122 -23.61 6.80 5.06
N ASN A 123 -23.11 5.88 4.23
CA ASN A 123 -23.67 4.55 4.06
C ASN A 123 -22.59 3.47 4.22
N PHE A 124 -22.95 2.34 4.83
CA PHE A 124 -22.04 1.19 4.93
C PHE A 124 -21.63 0.62 3.56
N ASN A 125 -22.52 0.68 2.56
CA ASN A 125 -22.22 0.19 1.20
C ASN A 125 -21.07 0.97 0.55
N ASP A 126 -20.92 2.26 0.89
CA ASP A 126 -19.90 3.13 0.32
C ASP A 126 -18.52 2.94 0.99
N MET A 127 -18.47 2.17 2.09
CA MET A 127 -17.25 1.86 2.85
C MET A 127 -16.52 0.61 2.34
N ASN A 128 -16.95 -0.01 1.21
CA ASN A 128 -16.36 -1.23 0.66
C ASN A 128 -16.27 -2.40 1.66
N ILE A 129 -17.31 -2.57 2.47
CA ILE A 129 -17.41 -3.67 3.43
C ILE A 129 -17.75 -4.99 2.71
N PRO A 130 -17.18 -6.14 3.10
CA PRO A 130 -17.54 -7.44 2.53
C PRO A 130 -19.04 -7.72 2.59
N ARG A 131 -19.60 -8.31 1.51
CA ARG A 131 -21.06 -8.50 1.37
C ARG A 131 -21.67 -9.27 2.54
N GLY A 132 -21.03 -10.34 3.01
CA GLY A 132 -21.51 -11.12 4.16
C GLY A 132 -21.70 -10.25 5.40
N LEU A 133 -20.70 -9.42 5.72
CA LEU A 133 -20.76 -8.51 6.86
C LEU A 133 -21.82 -7.43 6.69
N GLY A 134 -22.02 -6.92 5.47
CA GLY A 134 -23.10 -5.98 5.15
C GLY A 134 -24.50 -6.58 5.32
N VAL A 135 -24.70 -7.87 5.03
CA VAL A 135 -25.96 -8.58 5.28
C VAL A 135 -26.18 -8.75 6.78
N THR A 136 -25.17 -9.24 7.51
CA THR A 136 -25.28 -9.45 8.96
C THR A 136 -25.55 -8.14 9.71
N LEU A 137 -24.95 -7.01 9.30
CA LEU A 137 -25.26 -5.70 9.88
C LEU A 137 -26.74 -5.33 9.71
N LYS A 138 -27.33 -5.60 8.54
CA LYS A 138 -28.75 -5.34 8.27
C LYS A 138 -29.66 -6.27 9.08
N GLU A 139 -29.33 -7.55 9.17
CA GLU A 139 -30.07 -8.53 10.00
C GLU A 139 -30.08 -8.14 11.48
N LYS A 140 -28.97 -7.54 11.96
CA LYS A 140 -28.86 -6.99 13.31
C LYS A 140 -29.54 -5.63 13.48
N GLY A 141 -30.23 -5.10 12.45
CA GLY A 141 -30.93 -3.82 12.50
C GLY A 141 -30.04 -2.58 12.32
N ILE A 142 -28.75 -2.76 12.01
CA ILE A 142 -27.79 -1.66 11.81
C ILE A 142 -27.80 -1.28 10.33
N VAL A 143 -28.79 -0.47 9.95
CA VAL A 143 -29.00 -0.07 8.54
C VAL A 143 -28.19 1.17 8.16
N LYS A 144 -28.03 2.11 9.09
CA LYS A 144 -27.32 3.40 8.86
C LYS A 144 -26.25 3.63 9.94
N PRO A 145 -25.08 4.17 9.57
CA PRO A 145 -24.03 4.47 10.53
C PRO A 145 -24.45 5.62 11.45
N THR A 146 -24.05 5.54 12.72
CA THR A 146 -24.22 6.63 13.69
C THR A 146 -23.24 7.77 13.41
N PRO A 147 -23.44 8.99 13.96
CA PRO A 147 -22.56 10.13 13.70
C PRO A 147 -21.06 9.83 13.95
N ILE A 148 -20.75 9.11 15.03
CA ILE A 148 -19.37 8.73 15.34
C ILE A 148 -18.81 7.69 14.36
N GLN A 149 -19.66 6.82 13.80
CA GLN A 149 -19.28 5.82 12.80
C GLN A 149 -19.05 6.44 11.43
N VAL A 150 -19.87 7.42 11.03
CA VAL A 150 -19.77 8.13 9.73
C VAL A 150 -18.36 8.69 9.51
N GLN A 151 -17.75 9.26 10.54
CA GLN A 151 -16.40 9.82 10.45
C GLN A 151 -15.33 8.87 11.00
N GLY A 152 -15.64 8.08 12.02
CA GLY A 152 -14.66 7.19 12.67
C GLY A 152 -14.26 5.99 11.83
N LEU A 153 -15.22 5.36 11.13
CA LEU A 153 -14.93 4.19 10.29
C LEU A 153 -13.93 4.50 9.17
N PRO A 154 -14.11 5.57 8.37
CA PRO A 154 -13.12 5.94 7.35
C PRO A 154 -11.73 6.23 7.93
N VAL A 155 -11.65 6.79 9.15
CA VAL A 155 -10.36 7.09 9.80
C VAL A 155 -9.64 5.80 10.20
N ILE A 156 -10.30 4.86 10.87
CA ILE A 156 -9.67 3.60 11.29
C ILE A 156 -9.35 2.72 10.08
N LEU A 157 -10.27 2.63 9.11
CA LEU A 157 -10.05 1.84 7.90
C LEU A 157 -8.88 2.37 7.06
N SER A 158 -8.60 3.68 7.11
CA SER A 158 -7.39 4.28 6.53
C SER A 158 -6.09 3.97 7.28
N GLY A 159 -6.15 3.19 8.37
CA GLY A 159 -4.99 2.83 9.18
C GLY A 159 -4.48 3.92 10.10
N ARG A 160 -5.35 4.87 10.47
CA ARG A 160 -4.99 6.02 11.30
C ARG A 160 -5.60 5.88 12.68
N ASP A 161 -4.82 6.27 13.67
CA ASP A 161 -5.30 6.32 15.05
C ASP A 161 -6.34 7.43 15.19
N MET A 162 -7.35 7.19 16.03
CA MET A 162 -8.38 8.17 16.32
C MET A 162 -8.74 8.21 17.80
N ILE A 163 -9.06 9.41 18.28
CA ILE A 163 -9.65 9.62 19.60
C ILE A 163 -11.12 10.02 19.36
N GLY A 164 -12.05 9.15 19.76
CA GLY A 164 -13.48 9.38 19.58
C GLY A 164 -14.16 9.85 20.87
N ILE A 165 -14.58 11.12 20.92
CA ILE A 165 -15.35 11.67 22.05
C ILE A 165 -16.85 11.58 21.71
N ALA A 166 -17.57 10.70 22.40
CA ALA A 166 -19.03 10.60 22.29
C ALA A 166 -19.62 9.95 23.56
N SER A 167 -20.93 10.07 23.81
CA SER A 167 -21.63 9.46 24.96
C SER A 167 -21.79 7.93 24.86
N THR A 168 -21.98 7.24 25.99
CA THR A 168 -22.35 5.80 25.97
C THR A 168 -23.63 5.59 25.14
N GLY A 169 -23.71 4.46 24.42
CA GLY A 169 -24.81 4.20 23.48
C GLY A 169 -24.69 4.87 22.10
N SER A 170 -23.67 5.70 21.85
CA SER A 170 -23.47 6.35 20.54
C SER A 170 -22.99 5.42 19.41
N GLY A 171 -22.78 4.13 19.70
CA GLY A 171 -22.27 3.14 18.74
C GLY A 171 -20.76 3.18 18.49
N LYS A 172 -19.95 3.73 19.41
CA LYS A 172 -18.47 3.74 19.33
C LYS A 172 -17.87 2.34 19.20
N THR A 173 -18.45 1.34 19.84
CA THR A 173 -17.91 -0.04 19.85
C THR A 173 -17.78 -0.59 18.43
N LEU A 174 -18.79 -0.36 17.59
CA LEU A 174 -18.76 -0.83 16.19
C LEU A 174 -17.64 -0.17 15.37
N VAL A 175 -17.23 1.06 15.72
CA VAL A 175 -16.16 1.78 15.02
C VAL A 175 -14.84 1.04 15.10
N PHE A 176 -14.54 0.43 16.25
CA PHE A 176 -13.32 -0.37 16.44
C PHE A 176 -13.51 -1.81 16.03
N VAL A 177 -14.67 -2.39 16.35
CA VAL A 177 -14.96 -3.81 16.11
C VAL A 177 -15.05 -4.13 14.62
N LEU A 178 -15.71 -3.30 13.82
CA LEU A 178 -15.95 -3.59 12.42
C LEU A 178 -14.64 -3.70 11.61
N PRO A 179 -13.69 -2.74 11.70
CA PRO A 179 -12.37 -2.89 11.09
C PRO A 179 -11.60 -4.12 11.58
N MET A 180 -11.67 -4.45 12.89
CA MET A 180 -11.01 -5.65 13.42
C MET A 180 -11.54 -6.94 12.76
N ILE A 181 -12.86 -7.08 12.62
CA ILE A 181 -13.45 -8.22 11.92
C ILE A 181 -13.03 -8.24 10.45
N MET A 182 -13.03 -7.09 9.77
CA MET A 182 -12.62 -7.01 8.36
C MET A 182 -11.18 -7.50 8.16
N ILE A 183 -10.26 -7.09 9.03
CA ILE A 183 -8.86 -7.53 9.01
C ILE A 183 -8.77 -9.04 9.27
N ALA A 184 -9.47 -9.54 10.30
CA ALA A 184 -9.49 -10.98 10.61
C ALA A 184 -10.04 -11.82 9.45
N LEU A 185 -11.13 -11.37 8.82
CA LEU A 185 -11.70 -12.03 7.65
C LEU A 185 -10.73 -12.03 6.47
N GLN A 186 -10.06 -10.91 6.22
CA GLN A 186 -9.07 -10.83 5.15
C GLN A 186 -7.90 -11.79 5.39
N GLU A 187 -7.37 -11.87 6.62
CA GLU A 187 -6.30 -12.81 6.95
C GLU A 187 -6.73 -14.27 6.80
N GLU A 188 -7.95 -14.63 7.22
CA GLU A 188 -8.50 -15.97 7.02
C GLU A 188 -8.64 -16.33 5.54
N MET A 189 -9.08 -15.39 4.69
CA MET A 189 -9.15 -15.60 3.24
C MET A 189 -7.76 -15.84 2.61
N VAL A 190 -6.73 -15.11 3.06
CA VAL A 190 -5.34 -15.32 2.61
C VAL A 190 -4.77 -16.66 3.13
N ARG A 191 -5.19 -17.10 4.32
CA ARG A 191 -4.75 -18.39 4.88
C ARG A 191 -5.34 -19.58 4.12
N GLN A 192 -6.58 -19.47 3.65
CA GLN A 192 -7.27 -20.53 2.91
C GLN A 192 -6.76 -20.74 1.48
N THR A 193 -6.22 -19.73 0.81
CA THR A 193 -5.47 -19.98 -0.44
C THR A 193 -4.23 -20.86 -0.25
N ARG A 194 -3.82 -21.10 1.01
CA ARG A 194 -2.71 -21.99 1.39
C ARG A 194 -3.17 -23.38 1.89
N SER A 195 -4.44 -23.59 2.23
CA SER A 195 -4.98 -24.88 2.75
C SER A 195 -6.42 -25.13 2.30
N LYS A 196 -6.71 -26.31 1.74
CA LYS A 196 -7.93 -26.66 0.98
C LYS A 196 -9.23 -26.89 1.80
N ASP A 197 -9.38 -26.34 2.99
CA ASP A 197 -10.53 -26.66 3.86
C ASP A 197 -11.51 -25.46 3.98
N CYS A 198 -12.52 -25.43 3.10
CA CYS A 198 -13.42 -24.29 2.88
C CYS A 198 -14.62 -24.19 3.85
N HIS A 199 -14.76 -25.07 4.85
CA HIS A 199 -15.97 -25.16 5.69
C HIS A 199 -15.99 -24.25 6.94
N LEU A 200 -14.92 -23.50 7.23
CA LEU A 200 -14.80 -22.74 8.49
C LEU A 200 -15.39 -21.31 8.45
N LEU A 201 -15.63 -20.75 7.26
CA LEU A 201 -16.00 -19.34 7.07
C LEU A 201 -17.41 -18.97 7.56
N GLU A 202 -18.40 -19.83 7.35
CA GLU A 202 -19.77 -19.57 7.83
C GLU A 202 -19.87 -19.69 9.36
N CYS A 203 -19.11 -20.63 9.96
CA CYS A 203 -19.07 -20.79 11.41
C CYS A 203 -18.39 -19.59 12.11
N LEU A 204 -17.25 -19.11 11.60
CA LEU A 204 -16.53 -17.99 12.21
C LEU A 204 -17.25 -16.65 12.04
N GLN A 205 -17.85 -16.38 10.87
CA GLN A 205 -18.65 -15.17 10.65
C GLN A 205 -19.84 -15.11 11.61
N ASN A 206 -20.57 -16.21 11.77
CA ASN A 206 -21.72 -16.26 12.67
C ASN A 206 -21.31 -16.25 14.15
N THR A 207 -20.22 -16.92 14.53
CA THR A 207 -19.78 -16.98 15.94
C THR A 207 -19.18 -15.66 16.41
N LEU A 208 -18.30 -15.02 15.64
CA LEU A 208 -17.70 -13.73 16.02
C LEU A 208 -18.74 -12.62 16.10
N VAL A 209 -19.67 -12.56 15.13
CA VAL A 209 -20.73 -11.54 15.15
C VAL A 209 -21.79 -11.82 16.22
N SER A 210 -22.07 -13.08 16.53
CA SER A 210 -22.91 -13.43 17.69
C SER A 210 -22.25 -13.04 19.01
N PHE A 211 -20.94 -13.28 19.17
CA PHE A 211 -20.19 -12.93 20.37
C PHE A 211 -20.14 -11.42 20.60
N LEU A 212 -20.00 -10.64 19.52
CA LEU A 212 -20.06 -9.19 19.56
C LEU A 212 -21.44 -8.66 19.93
N TYR A 213 -22.52 -9.31 19.51
CA TYR A 213 -23.87 -8.90 19.88
C TYR A 213 -24.11 -9.06 21.40
N THR A 214 -23.70 -10.18 21.99
CA THR A 214 -23.81 -10.42 23.45
C THR A 214 -23.05 -9.39 24.29
N PHE A 215 -22.02 -8.74 23.73
CA PHE A 215 -21.21 -7.72 24.42
C PHE A 215 -21.60 -6.27 24.09
N VAL A 216 -22.41 -6.05 23.05
CA VAL A 216 -22.76 -4.70 22.56
C VAL A 216 -24.18 -4.28 22.95
N THR A 217 -25.08 -5.21 23.27
CA THR A 217 -26.38 -4.96 23.94
C THR A 217 -26.24 -5.10 25.45
#